data_AF-C5PB92-F1
#
_entry.id   AF-C5PB92-F1
#
_cell.length_a   1.000
_cell.length_b   1.000
_cell.length_c   1.000
_cell.angle_alpha   90.00
_cell.angle_beta   90.00
_cell.angle_gamma   90.00
#
_symmetry.space_group_name_H-M   'P 1'
#
loop_
_entity.id
_entity.type
_entity.pdbx_description
1 polymer ?
#
loop_
_entity_poly.entity_id
_entity_poly.type
_entity_poly.pdbx_seq_one_letter_code
_entity_poly.pdbx_strand_id
1 'polypeptide(L)'
;MFTDRRQGVSHVFSAKSPSTVAQLMNSPGTWDYREKVPTIIAVARDNGNRETLWGAKVKTGISSSAWFKIGMAPKLCATPEDDPLLQQAVGKGLMRIPDGHTPQSLCKEFLKYLHAHIMNAVNKEYSGVIETTPIDFVFSAPAEWGKEYTGNLKKAAESAGFRSRLKDKISFIDEPEAAALARKM
;
A
#
# COMPACT_ATOMS: atom_id res chain seq x y z
N MET A 1 2.75 7.81 -6.29
CA MET A 1 4.05 7.18 -6.58
C MET A 1 4.33 6.14 -5.51
N PHE A 2 4.10 4.87 -5.84
CA PHE A 2 4.52 3.75 -5.00
C PHE A 2 6.04 3.79 -4.92
N THR A 3 6.56 3.87 -3.71
CA THR A 3 7.94 3.46 -3.44
C THR A 3 7.80 2.37 -2.41
N ASP A 4 8.65 1.36 -2.45
CA ASP A 4 8.58 0.27 -1.48
C ASP A 4 8.57 0.80 -0.03
N ARG A 5 9.17 1.97 0.23
CA ARG A 5 9.19 2.66 1.53
C ARG A 5 7.91 3.41 1.92
N ARG A 6 7.18 4.02 0.98
CA ARG A 6 6.01 4.87 1.30
C ARG A 6 4.93 4.84 0.21
N GLN A 7 3.69 4.96 0.64
CA GLN A 7 2.47 4.99 -0.16
C GLN A 7 1.84 6.38 -0.15
N GLY A 8 1.58 6.94 -1.33
CA GLY A 8 0.67 8.07 -1.48
C GLY A 8 -0.68 7.58 -1.97
N VAL A 9 -1.77 8.16 -1.48
CA VAL A 9 -3.13 7.90 -1.97
C VAL A 9 -3.78 9.23 -2.34
N SER A 10 -4.46 9.26 -3.48
CA SER A 10 -5.27 10.40 -3.94
C SER A 10 -6.60 9.89 -4.45
N HIS A 11 -7.64 10.72 -4.41
CA HIS A 11 -8.96 10.41 -4.93
C HIS A 11 -9.54 11.57 -5.76
N VAL A 12 -10.42 11.21 -6.68
CA VAL A 12 -11.19 12.13 -7.51
C VAL A 12 -12.64 11.66 -7.48
N PHE A 13 -13.58 12.59 -7.34
CA PHE A 13 -15.01 12.28 -7.42
C PHE A 13 -15.53 12.64 -8.81
N SER A 14 -16.16 11.68 -9.50
CA SER A 14 -16.57 11.82 -10.91
C SER A 14 -17.56 12.95 -11.18
N ALA A 15 -18.28 13.47 -10.16
CA ALA A 15 -19.18 14.61 -10.33
C ALA A 15 -18.48 15.98 -10.23
N LYS A 16 -17.19 16.01 -9.90
CA LYS A 16 -16.34 17.22 -9.95
C LYS A 16 -15.54 17.20 -11.25
N SER A 17 -15.16 18.37 -11.75
CA SER A 17 -14.28 18.46 -12.92
C SER A 17 -12.96 17.72 -12.65
N PRO A 18 -12.31 17.12 -13.67
CA PRO A 18 -11.04 16.39 -13.55
C PRO A 18 -9.91 17.17 -12.86
N SER A 19 -10.06 18.50 -12.74
CA SER A 19 -9.14 19.42 -12.06
C SER A 19 -9.17 19.35 -10.53
N THR A 20 -10.00 18.51 -9.90
CA THR A 20 -10.05 18.38 -8.43
C THR A 20 -9.52 17.01 -7.98
N VAL A 21 -8.20 16.82 -8.02
CA VAL A 21 -7.52 15.70 -7.36
C VAL A 21 -7.32 16.06 -5.90
N ALA A 22 -8.08 15.43 -5.00
CA ALA A 22 -7.85 15.54 -3.57
C ALA A 22 -6.80 14.49 -3.17
N GLN A 23 -5.72 14.92 -2.53
CA GLN A 23 -4.79 13.97 -1.90
C GLN A 23 -5.39 13.51 -0.56
N LEU A 24 -5.31 12.21 -0.26
CA LEU A 24 -5.63 11.69 1.06
C LEU A 24 -4.43 11.97 1.98
N MET A 25 -4.36 13.20 2.50
CA MET A 25 -3.15 13.77 3.12
C MET A 25 -2.83 13.30 4.55
N ASN A 26 -3.55 12.34 5.13
CA ASN A 26 -3.36 12.00 6.54
C ASN A 26 -2.87 10.57 6.72
N SER A 27 -1.65 10.40 7.24
CA SER A 27 -1.15 9.11 7.72
C SER A 27 -1.85 8.73 9.03
N PRO A 28 -2.14 7.44 9.29
CA PRO A 28 -2.80 7.02 10.52
C PRO A 28 -2.00 7.42 11.76
N GLY A 29 -2.62 8.17 12.67
CA GLY A 29 -2.03 8.51 13.97
C GLY A 29 -1.09 9.72 14.00
N THR A 30 -0.99 10.48 12.90
CA THR A 30 -0.22 11.74 12.87
C THR A 30 -1.06 12.87 12.29
N TRP A 31 -1.04 14.03 12.94
CA TRP A 31 -1.56 15.31 12.43
C TRP A 31 -0.55 16.04 11.53
N ASP A 32 0.59 15.41 11.27
CA ASP A 32 1.67 15.97 10.47
C ASP A 32 1.33 15.80 8.99
N TYR A 33 1.37 16.89 8.22
CA TYR A 33 1.07 17.01 6.78
C TYR A 33 2.07 16.23 5.89
N ARG A 34 2.69 15.15 6.39
CA ARG A 34 3.62 14.34 5.62
C ARG A 34 2.86 13.46 4.63
N GLU A 35 3.04 13.84 3.37
CA GLU A 35 2.41 13.40 2.12
C GLU A 35 2.30 11.88 1.84
N LYS A 36 2.89 10.97 2.63
CA LYS A 36 2.93 9.52 2.31
C LYS A 36 2.96 8.62 3.55
N VAL A 37 2.13 7.57 3.54
CA VAL A 37 2.06 6.53 4.59
C VAL A 37 3.26 5.58 4.47
N PRO A 38 4.08 5.37 5.52
CA PRO A 38 5.16 4.38 5.48
C PRO A 38 4.62 2.97 5.19
N THR A 39 5.29 2.24 4.29
CA THR A 39 4.96 0.83 4.00
C THR A 39 5.62 -0.07 5.06
N ILE A 40 5.09 -0.04 6.28
CA ILE A 40 5.62 -0.80 7.41
C ILE A 40 4.47 -1.41 8.21
N ILE A 41 4.67 -2.62 8.73
CA ILE A 41 3.69 -3.34 9.54
C ILE A 41 4.37 -4.08 10.69
N ALA A 42 3.79 -4.03 11.89
CA ALA A 42 4.21 -4.78 13.05
C ALA A 42 3.07 -5.71 13.47
N VAL A 43 3.22 -7.01 13.20
CA VAL A 43 2.16 -8.00 13.44
C VAL A 43 1.95 -8.20 14.94
N ALA A 44 0.69 -8.24 15.38
CA ALA A 44 0.31 -8.35 16.78
C ALA A 44 0.96 -9.55 17.48
N ARG A 45 0.76 -10.74 16.90
CA ARG A 45 1.24 -12.04 17.44
C ARG A 45 2.76 -12.13 17.54
N ASP A 46 3.45 -11.37 16.70
CA ASP A 46 4.90 -11.33 16.61
C ASP A 46 5.54 -10.44 17.68
N ASN A 47 4.80 -9.45 18.19
CA ASN A 47 5.25 -8.54 19.24
C ASN A 47 4.61 -8.85 20.62
N GLY A 48 3.83 -9.93 20.75
CA GLY A 48 2.99 -10.17 21.93
C GLY A 48 1.92 -9.09 22.17
N ASN A 49 1.63 -8.30 21.13
CA ASN A 49 0.67 -7.20 21.18
C ASN A 49 -0.76 -7.69 20.90
N ARG A 50 -1.74 -6.92 21.35
CA ARG A 50 -3.17 -7.18 21.05
C ARG A 50 -3.58 -6.78 19.64
N GLU A 51 -2.87 -5.82 19.03
CA GLU A 51 -3.23 -5.25 17.72
C GLU A 51 -2.00 -5.14 16.81
N THR A 52 -2.22 -5.28 15.50
CA THR A 52 -1.20 -5.08 14.48
C THR A 52 -1.06 -3.58 14.21
N LEU A 53 0.16 -3.07 14.28
CA LEU A 53 0.47 -1.67 13.97
C LEU A 53 0.90 -1.53 12.52
N TRP A 54 0.65 -0.39 11.90
CA TRP A 54 1.02 -0.13 10.51
C TRP A 54 1.29 1.36 10.27
N GLY A 55 2.05 1.65 9.22
CA GLY A 55 2.36 3.03 8.85
C GLY A 55 3.03 3.81 9.99
N ALA A 56 2.60 5.06 10.19
CA ALA A 56 3.17 5.92 11.23
C ALA A 56 2.87 5.47 12.67
N LYS A 57 1.99 4.48 12.88
CA LYS A 57 1.74 3.89 14.20
C LYS A 57 2.88 2.97 14.65
N VAL A 58 3.72 2.49 13.74
CA VAL A 58 4.90 1.69 14.07
C VAL A 58 6.00 2.63 14.58
N LYS A 59 6.29 2.58 15.88
CA LYS A 59 7.32 3.38 16.53
C LYS A 59 8.69 2.68 16.50
N THR A 60 9.76 3.45 16.65
CA THR A 60 11.12 2.93 16.81
C THR A 60 11.19 1.92 17.95
N GLY A 61 11.90 0.81 17.74
CA GLY A 61 12.06 -0.27 18.72
C GLY A 61 11.00 -1.37 18.66
N ILE A 62 9.98 -1.23 17.80
CA ILE A 62 8.98 -2.28 17.56
C ILE A 62 9.45 -3.19 16.42
N SER A 63 9.47 -4.51 16.64
CA SER A 63 9.75 -5.50 15.61
C SER A 63 8.71 -5.41 14.51
N SER A 64 9.16 -5.09 13.31
CA SER A 64 8.29 -4.77 12.19
C SER A 64 8.88 -5.26 10.87
N SER A 65 8.03 -5.29 9.86
CA SER A 65 8.34 -5.68 8.50
C SER A 65 8.16 -4.47 7.61
N ALA A 66 9.21 -4.11 6.89
CA ALA A 66 9.15 -3.22 5.74
C ALA A 66 9.55 -4.02 4.50
N TRP A 67 9.53 -3.37 3.33
CA TRP A 67 10.13 -3.89 2.10
C TRP A 67 9.63 -5.26 1.61
N PHE A 68 8.51 -5.71 2.16
CA PHE A 68 7.90 -7.00 1.85
C PHE A 68 7.32 -7.06 0.43
N LYS A 69 7.24 -5.95 -0.30
CA LYS A 69 6.87 -5.99 -1.72
C LYS A 69 8.01 -6.49 -2.60
N ILE A 70 9.26 -6.27 -2.18
CA ILE A 70 10.45 -6.82 -2.87
C ILE A 70 10.38 -8.34 -2.87
N GLY A 71 9.96 -8.95 -1.76
CA GLY A 71 9.75 -10.40 -1.66
C GLY A 71 8.61 -10.95 -2.53
N MET A 72 7.85 -10.09 -3.22
CA MET A 72 6.85 -10.48 -4.21
C MET A 72 7.33 -10.26 -5.65
N ALA A 73 8.45 -9.57 -5.85
CA ALA A 73 8.99 -9.26 -7.17
C ALA A 73 9.50 -10.55 -7.86
N PRO A 74 9.51 -10.60 -9.20
CA PRO A 74 10.14 -11.70 -9.92
C PRO A 74 11.61 -11.82 -9.53
N LYS A 75 12.14 -13.05 -9.47
CA LYS A 75 13.53 -13.33 -9.10
C LYS A 75 14.58 -12.60 -9.96
N LEU A 76 14.20 -12.18 -11.17
CA LEU A 76 15.08 -11.45 -12.09
C LEU A 76 15.19 -9.94 -11.77
N CYS A 77 14.35 -9.41 -10.88
CA CYS A 77 14.19 -7.97 -10.68
C CYS A 77 14.87 -7.44 -9.41
N ALA A 78 15.04 -8.27 -8.38
CA ALA A 78 15.82 -7.97 -7.18
C ALA A 78 15.79 -9.20 -6.26
N THR A 79 16.93 -9.84 -6.03
CA THR A 79 17.08 -10.76 -4.90
C THR A 79 18.04 -10.16 -3.88
N PRO A 80 17.86 -10.45 -2.57
CA PRO A 80 18.88 -10.12 -1.59
C PRO A 80 20.26 -10.60 -2.03
N GLU A 81 20.36 -11.78 -2.63
CA GLU A 81 21.61 -12.41 -3.04
C GLU A 81 22.39 -11.60 -4.09
N ASP A 82 21.67 -10.85 -4.94
CA ASP A 82 22.25 -10.05 -6.02
C ASP A 82 22.65 -8.63 -5.60
N ASP A 83 22.20 -8.14 -4.43
CA ASP A 83 22.43 -6.76 -3.98
C ASP A 83 22.91 -6.72 -2.50
N PRO A 84 24.18 -6.34 -2.26
CA PRO A 84 24.74 -6.18 -0.91
C PRO A 84 23.95 -5.23 -0.01
N LEU A 85 23.28 -4.20 -0.57
CA LEU A 85 22.42 -3.29 0.19
C LEU A 85 21.13 -3.99 0.62
N LEU A 86 20.57 -4.89 -0.20
CA LEU A 86 19.42 -5.71 0.17
C LEU A 86 19.80 -6.77 1.21
N GLN A 87 20.96 -7.43 1.09
CA GLN A 87 21.48 -8.31 2.16
C GLN A 87 21.63 -7.55 3.48
N GLN A 88 22.21 -6.36 3.45
CA GLN A 88 22.39 -5.55 4.65
C GLN A 88 21.03 -5.13 5.23
N ALA A 89 20.02 -4.87 4.40
CA ALA A 89 18.67 -4.55 4.84
C ALA A 89 17.98 -5.75 5.51
N VAL A 90 18.16 -6.97 4.99
CA VAL A 90 17.72 -8.22 5.64
C VAL A 90 18.37 -8.33 7.03
N GLY A 91 19.70 -8.15 7.11
CA GLY A 91 20.45 -8.20 8.38
C GLY A 91 20.07 -7.10 9.39
N LYS A 92 19.51 -5.97 8.92
CA LYS A 92 18.98 -4.88 9.75
C LYS A 92 17.49 -5.04 10.09
N GLY A 93 16.86 -6.15 9.71
CA GLY A 93 15.45 -6.44 9.98
C GLY A 93 14.45 -5.67 9.11
N LEU A 94 14.90 -4.95 8.07
CA LEU A 94 14.01 -4.21 7.16
C LEU A 94 13.13 -5.15 6.33
N MET A 95 13.67 -6.30 5.90
CA MET A 95 12.94 -7.33 5.14
C MET A 95 12.50 -8.51 6.02
N ARG A 96 12.32 -8.26 7.33
CA ARG A 96 11.97 -9.31 8.28
C ARG A 96 10.58 -9.87 7.96
N ILE A 97 10.48 -11.19 7.91
CA ILE A 97 9.20 -11.91 7.78
C ILE A 97 8.94 -12.65 9.10
N PRO A 98 7.87 -12.31 9.84
CA PRO A 98 7.47 -13.02 11.05
C PRO A 98 7.14 -14.49 10.76
N ASP A 99 7.23 -15.34 11.78
CA ASP A 99 6.86 -16.75 11.63
C ASP A 99 5.42 -16.91 11.15
N GLY A 100 5.23 -17.88 10.25
CA GLY A 100 3.93 -18.15 9.62
C GLY A 100 3.46 -17.09 8.63
N HIS A 101 4.28 -16.08 8.31
CA HIS A 101 3.97 -15.07 7.30
C HIS A 101 4.78 -15.27 6.02
N THR A 102 4.24 -14.74 4.94
CA THR A 102 4.91 -14.57 3.64
C THR A 102 4.88 -13.09 3.24
N PRO A 103 5.76 -12.65 2.31
CA PRO A 103 5.70 -11.30 1.72
C PRO A 103 4.29 -10.91 1.24
N GLN A 104 3.59 -11.84 0.58
CA GLN A 104 2.21 -11.67 0.10
C GLN A 104 1.21 -11.49 1.25
N SER A 105 1.37 -12.26 2.33
CA SER A 105 0.49 -12.14 3.51
C SER A 105 0.66 -10.80 4.23
N LEU A 106 1.90 -10.29 4.33
CA LEU A 106 2.19 -8.98 4.91
C LEU A 106 1.65 -7.86 4.04
N CYS A 107 1.78 -7.99 2.72
CA CYS A 107 1.18 -7.06 1.77
C CYS A 107 -0.34 -7.00 1.91
N LYS A 108 -1.01 -8.17 1.98
CA LYS A 108 -2.45 -8.27 2.21
C LYS A 108 -2.86 -7.61 3.54
N GLU A 109 -2.17 -7.89 4.64
CA GLU A 109 -2.49 -7.29 5.94
C GLU A 109 -2.30 -5.76 5.91
N PHE A 110 -1.20 -5.26 5.33
CA PHE A 110 -0.98 -3.82 5.17
C PHE A 110 -2.10 -3.18 4.32
N LEU A 111 -2.46 -3.81 3.19
CA LEU A 111 -3.52 -3.34 2.31
C LEU A 111 -4.88 -3.31 3.01
N LYS A 112 -5.17 -4.26 3.91
CA LYS A 112 -6.43 -4.26 4.69
C LYS A 112 -6.56 -3.00 5.55
N TYR A 113 -5.49 -2.64 6.25
CA TYR A 113 -5.48 -1.41 7.05
C TYR A 113 -5.53 -0.15 6.20
N LEU A 114 -4.81 -0.14 5.06
CA LEU A 114 -4.84 0.96 4.11
C LEU A 114 -6.25 1.16 3.53
N HIS A 115 -6.92 0.08 3.13
CA HIS A 115 -8.29 0.12 2.62
C HIS A 115 -9.25 0.73 3.64
N ALA A 116 -9.23 0.25 4.89
CA ALA A 116 -10.08 0.78 5.96
C ALA A 116 -9.83 2.29 6.19
N HIS A 117 -8.57 2.72 6.13
CA HIS A 117 -8.21 4.12 6.24
C HIS A 117 -8.74 4.98 5.08
N ILE A 118 -8.59 4.50 3.85
CA ILE A 118 -9.12 5.17 2.65
C ILE A 118 -10.64 5.29 2.75
N MET A 119 -11.34 4.19 3.02
CA MET A 119 -12.81 4.19 3.10
C MET A 119 -13.33 5.10 4.19
N ASN A 120 -12.67 5.13 5.37
CA ASN A 120 -13.03 6.07 6.44
C ASN A 120 -12.84 7.53 6.02
N ALA A 121 -11.76 7.85 5.32
CA ALA A 121 -11.48 9.22 4.90
C ALA A 121 -12.43 9.67 3.78
N VAL A 122 -12.68 8.83 2.77
CA VAL A 122 -13.65 9.12 1.71
C VAL A 122 -15.06 9.23 2.29
N ASN A 123 -15.47 8.35 3.23
CA ASN A 123 -16.78 8.45 3.85
C ASN A 123 -16.98 9.75 4.63
N LYS A 124 -15.93 10.26 5.30
CA LYS A 124 -15.96 11.56 6.00
C LYS A 124 -16.13 12.73 5.02
N GLU A 125 -15.50 12.67 3.85
CA GLU A 125 -15.57 13.75 2.86
C GLU A 125 -16.89 13.75 2.09
N TYR A 126 -17.44 12.57 1.78
CA TYR A 126 -18.61 12.42 0.90
C TYR A 126 -19.91 12.00 1.62
N SER A 127 -19.92 12.03 2.97
CA SER A 127 -21.11 11.93 3.84
C SER A 127 -22.17 10.89 3.40
N GLY A 128 -21.75 9.64 3.17
CA GLY A 128 -22.66 8.51 2.88
C GLY A 128 -22.96 8.24 1.40
N VAL A 129 -22.58 9.12 0.46
CA VAL A 129 -22.73 8.85 -0.99
C VAL A 129 -21.84 7.69 -1.44
N ILE A 130 -20.81 7.37 -0.66
CA ILE A 130 -19.87 6.29 -0.95
C ILE A 130 -20.55 4.93 -1.06
N GLU A 131 -21.61 4.66 -0.30
CA GLU A 131 -22.28 3.34 -0.26
C GLU A 131 -22.90 2.96 -1.60
N THR A 132 -23.35 3.95 -2.37
CA THR A 132 -24.02 3.77 -3.66
C THR A 132 -23.08 4.04 -4.84
N THR A 133 -21.90 4.62 -4.58
CA THR A 133 -20.94 5.02 -5.60
C THR A 133 -19.85 3.95 -5.81
N PRO A 134 -19.71 3.43 -7.04
CA PRO A 134 -18.59 2.55 -7.40
C PRO A 134 -17.25 3.25 -7.17
N ILE A 135 -16.27 2.54 -6.61
CA ILE A 135 -14.89 3.04 -6.51
C ILE A 135 -13.99 2.24 -7.43
N ASP A 136 -13.26 2.97 -8.28
CA ASP A 136 -12.20 2.42 -9.10
C ASP A 136 -10.85 2.64 -8.39
N PHE A 137 -10.30 1.57 -7.81
CA PHE A 137 -8.98 1.61 -7.17
C PHE A 137 -7.89 1.37 -8.20
N VAL A 138 -7.06 2.39 -8.45
CA VAL A 138 -5.95 2.33 -9.40
C VAL A 138 -4.63 2.20 -8.64
N PHE A 139 -3.95 1.07 -8.80
CA PHE A 139 -2.65 0.80 -8.20
C PHE A 139 -1.53 1.11 -9.18
N SER A 140 -0.49 1.81 -8.72
CA SER A 140 0.75 1.93 -9.48
C SER A 140 1.69 0.76 -9.14
N ALA A 141 2.31 0.15 -10.15
CA ALA A 141 3.31 -0.90 -9.96
C ALA A 141 4.57 -0.63 -10.82
N PRO A 142 5.75 -1.16 -10.44
CA PRO A 142 6.93 -1.10 -11.28
C PRO A 142 6.70 -1.83 -12.61
N ALA A 143 7.04 -1.18 -13.72
CA ALA A 143 6.85 -1.74 -15.05
C ALA A 143 7.64 -3.04 -15.25
N GLU A 144 8.82 -3.13 -14.63
CA GLU A 144 9.71 -4.28 -14.78
C GLU A 144 9.22 -5.53 -14.03
N TRP A 145 8.29 -5.40 -13.08
CA TRP A 145 7.90 -6.52 -12.21
C TRP A 145 6.80 -7.42 -12.82
N GLY A 146 6.30 -7.03 -13.99
CA GLY A 146 5.51 -7.89 -14.86
C GLY A 146 4.11 -8.28 -14.35
N LYS A 147 3.46 -9.16 -15.12
CA LYS A 147 2.06 -9.57 -14.89
C LYS A 147 1.88 -10.47 -13.67
N GLU A 148 2.90 -11.22 -13.30
CA GLU A 148 2.84 -12.10 -12.12
C GLU A 148 2.74 -11.28 -10.84
N TYR A 149 3.60 -10.26 -10.69
CA TYR A 149 3.56 -9.36 -9.53
C TYR A 149 2.23 -8.63 -9.43
N THR A 150 1.75 -8.03 -10.51
CA THR A 150 0.45 -7.32 -10.53
C THR A 150 -0.71 -8.27 -10.25
N GLY A 151 -0.66 -9.51 -10.75
CA GLY A 151 -1.63 -10.56 -10.41
C GLY A 151 -1.63 -10.91 -8.91
N ASN A 152 -0.47 -11.05 -8.30
CA ASN A 152 -0.34 -11.32 -6.86
C ASN A 152 -0.80 -10.12 -6.02
N LEU A 153 -0.43 -8.90 -6.42
CA LEU A 153 -0.87 -7.67 -5.77
C LEU A 153 -2.39 -7.49 -5.87
N LYS A 154 -2.99 -7.83 -7.02
CA LYS A 154 -4.45 -7.84 -7.20
C LYS A 154 -5.13 -8.79 -6.23
N LYS A 155 -4.66 -10.04 -6.13
CA LYS A 155 -5.21 -11.03 -5.19
C LYS A 155 -5.11 -10.56 -3.73
N ALA A 156 -3.99 -9.94 -3.38
CA ALA A 156 -3.79 -9.36 -2.05
C ALA A 156 -4.76 -8.19 -1.78
N ALA A 157 -4.95 -7.30 -2.75
CA ALA A 157 -5.89 -6.19 -2.67
C ALA A 157 -7.36 -6.64 -2.59
N GLU A 158 -7.77 -7.62 -3.40
CA GLU A 158 -9.11 -8.22 -3.34
C GLU A 158 -9.35 -8.84 -1.95
N SER A 159 -8.39 -9.62 -1.44
CA SER A 159 -8.45 -10.21 -0.10
C SER A 159 -8.43 -9.18 1.03
N ALA A 160 -7.90 -7.98 0.77
CA ALA A 160 -7.87 -6.86 1.71
C ALA A 160 -9.15 -6.00 1.70
N GLY A 161 -10.07 -6.23 0.74
CA GLY A 161 -11.37 -5.58 0.69
C GLY A 161 -11.57 -4.53 -0.40
N PHE A 162 -10.55 -4.22 -1.22
CA PHE A 162 -10.62 -3.22 -2.30
C PHE A 162 -11.63 -3.55 -3.41
N ARG A 163 -12.16 -4.77 -3.45
CA ARG A 163 -13.22 -5.20 -4.36
C ARG A 163 -14.33 -5.94 -3.63
N SER A 164 -14.58 -5.56 -2.38
CA SER A 164 -15.62 -6.19 -1.55
C SER A 164 -17.04 -5.86 -2.01
N ARG A 165 -17.24 -4.74 -2.74
CA ARG A 165 -18.53 -4.31 -3.27
C ARG A 165 -18.63 -4.64 -4.76
N LEU A 166 -19.81 -5.04 -5.21
CA LEU A 166 -20.05 -5.59 -6.56
C LEU A 166 -19.57 -4.69 -7.71
N LYS A 167 -19.67 -3.37 -7.53
CA LYS A 167 -19.34 -2.38 -8.57
C LYS A 167 -17.90 -1.84 -8.49
N ASP A 168 -17.16 -2.16 -7.42
CA ASP A 168 -15.78 -1.70 -7.27
C ASP A 168 -14.85 -2.43 -8.25
N LYS A 169 -13.81 -1.73 -8.70
CA LYS A 169 -12.81 -2.27 -9.62
C LYS A 169 -11.41 -2.03 -9.10
N ILE A 170 -10.51 -2.91 -9.55
CA ILE A 170 -9.07 -2.77 -9.34
C ILE A 170 -8.41 -2.73 -10.71
N SER A 171 -7.68 -1.65 -10.95
CA SER A 171 -6.91 -1.40 -12.18
C SER A 171 -5.46 -1.12 -11.82
N PHE A 172 -4.55 -1.30 -12.79
CA PHE A 172 -3.13 -1.05 -12.62
C PHE A 172 -2.63 -0.06 -13.65
N ILE A 173 -1.65 0.74 -13.27
CA ILE A 173 -0.89 1.63 -14.14
C ILE A 173 0.60 1.48 -13.81
N ASP A 174 1.45 1.62 -14.81
CA ASP A 174 2.89 1.60 -14.57
C ASP A 174 3.33 2.88 -13.85
N GLU A 175 4.21 2.76 -12.87
CA GLU A 175 4.79 3.91 -12.16
C GLU A 175 5.37 5.01 -13.07
N PRO A 176 6.18 4.70 -14.11
CA PRO A 176 6.66 5.74 -15.02
C PRO A 176 5.52 6.45 -15.75
N GLU A 177 4.46 5.73 -16.12
CA GLU A 177 3.29 6.32 -16.78
C GLU A 177 2.49 7.20 -15.82
N ALA A 178 2.23 6.73 -14.60
CA ALA A 178 1.56 7.52 -13.56
C ALA A 178 2.33 8.80 -13.23
N ALA A 179 3.67 8.74 -13.19
CA ALA A 179 4.52 9.91 -12.99
C ALA A 179 4.44 10.89 -14.17
N ALA A 180 4.37 10.39 -15.41
CA ALA A 180 4.22 11.21 -16.60
C ALA A 180 2.85 11.92 -16.65
N LEU A 181 1.77 11.23 -16.25
CA LEU A 181 0.43 11.82 -16.16
C LEU A 181 0.36 12.89 -15.08
N ALA A 182 0.96 12.65 -13.91
CA ALA A 182 0.97 13.62 -12.81
C ALA A 182 1.74 14.91 -13.15
N ARG A 183 2.72 14.87 -14.06
CA ARG A 183 3.45 16.07 -14.53
C ARG A 183 2.66 16.95 -15.50
N LYS A 184 1.59 16.41 -16.11
CA LYS A 184 0.76 17.11 -17.10
C LYS A 184 -0.46 17.80 -16.47
N MET A 185 -0.68 17.59 -15.18
CA MET A 185 -1.74 18.22 -14.38
C MET A 185 -1.18 19.38 -13.57
#